data_AF-A0A957XC99-F1
#
_entry.id   AF-A0A957XC99-F1
#
_cell.length_a   1.000
_cell.length_b   1.000
_cell.length_c   1.000
_cell.angle_alpha   90.00
_cell.angle_beta   90.00
_cell.angle_gamma   90.00
#
_symmetry.space_group_name_H-M   'P 1'
#
loop_
_entity.id
_entity.type
_entity.pdbx_description
1 polymer ?
#
loop_
_entity_poly.entity_id
_entity_poly.type
_entity_poly.pdbx_seq_one_letter_code
_entity_poly.pdbx_strand_id
1 'polypeptide(L)'
;MLGAEHSIKETYVKNGQLLLIFAPVLNHGDRSLQTHQASECAADQGRFWEFHNILFENQDSFWFGDIQAMMKQLAADAGFDTVEFNACMNEQRHLDLVQEQDQFRVKAGIRGQPVFNINGDILIGAQPFEVFQGVIDPKLAAE
;
A
#
# COMPACT_ATOMS: atom_id res chain seq x y z
N MET A 1 0.27 -4.74 9.67
CA MET A 1 -0.92 -5.08 8.86
C MET A 1 -2.09 -4.23 9.33
N LEU A 2 -2.81 -3.58 8.41
CA LEU A 2 -4.06 -2.89 8.74
C LEU A 2 -5.05 -3.95 9.25
N GLY A 3 -5.53 -3.86 10.48
CA GLY A 3 -6.13 -4.98 11.22
C GLY A 3 -7.12 -5.88 10.46
N ALA A 4 -7.98 -5.30 9.61
CA ALA A 4 -8.97 -6.05 8.82
C ALA A 4 -8.50 -6.49 7.41
N GLU A 5 -7.34 -6.05 6.94
CA GLU A 5 -6.89 -6.24 5.56
C GLU A 5 -6.81 -7.72 5.17
N HIS A 6 -6.26 -8.58 6.04
CA HIS A 6 -6.19 -10.01 5.78
C HIS A 6 -7.58 -10.63 5.60
N SER A 7 -8.50 -10.35 6.52
CA SER A 7 -9.87 -10.84 6.45
C SER A 7 -10.58 -10.34 5.18
N ILE A 8 -10.41 -9.07 4.81
CA ILE A 8 -10.97 -8.51 3.56
C ILE A 8 -10.41 -9.26 2.33
N LYS A 9 -9.10 -9.52 2.29
CA LYS A 9 -8.46 -10.21 1.17
C LYS A 9 -8.94 -11.65 1.03
N GLU A 10 -9.00 -12.39 2.13
CA GLU A 10 -9.46 -13.79 2.12
C GLU A 10 -10.97 -13.91 1.82
N THR A 11 -11.79 -12.99 2.33
CA THR A 11 -13.25 -13.05 2.15
C THR A 11 -13.71 -12.52 0.79
N TYR A 12 -13.12 -11.42 0.27
CA TYR A 12 -13.66 -10.72 -0.90
C TYR A 12 -12.69 -10.57 -2.07
N VAL A 13 -11.38 -10.48 -1.84
CA VAL A 13 -10.43 -10.28 -2.95
C VAL A 13 -10.16 -11.61 -3.65
N LYS A 14 -9.90 -12.65 -2.87
CA LYS A 14 -9.53 -13.98 -3.36
C LYS A 14 -10.60 -14.64 -4.23
N ASN A 15 -11.87 -14.35 -3.97
CA ASN A 15 -13.00 -14.87 -4.74
C ASN A 15 -13.45 -13.92 -5.87
N GLY A 16 -12.71 -12.83 -6.11
CA GLY A 16 -12.98 -11.89 -7.19
C GLY A 16 -14.15 -10.94 -6.96
N GLN A 17 -14.68 -10.86 -5.73
CA GLN A 17 -15.78 -9.94 -5.40
C GLN A 17 -15.32 -8.50 -5.16
N LEU A 18 -14.05 -8.29 -4.80
CA LEU A 18 -13.51 -6.99 -4.45
C LEU A 18 -12.13 -6.78 -5.08
N LEU A 19 -11.96 -5.64 -5.76
CA LEU A 19 -10.65 -5.12 -6.13
C LEU A 19 -10.12 -4.23 -5.00
N LEU A 20 -9.02 -4.65 -4.38
CA LEU A 20 -8.36 -3.85 -3.35
C LEU A 20 -7.24 -3.03 -4.00
N ILE A 21 -7.30 -1.71 -3.84
CA ILE A 21 -6.29 -0.77 -4.32
C ILE A 21 -5.66 -0.11 -3.10
N PHE A 22 -4.32 -0.15 -3.00
CA PHE A 22 -3.57 0.59 -2.00
C PHE A 22 -3.09 1.91 -2.60
N ALA A 23 -3.42 3.03 -1.95
CA ALA A 23 -3.03 4.36 -2.41
C ALA A 23 -2.04 5.01 -1.42
N PRO A 24 -0.97 5.66 -1.89
CA PRO A 24 0.05 6.23 -1.06
C PRO A 24 -0.44 7.42 -0.22
N VAL A 25 0.17 7.57 0.95
CA VAL A 25 0.07 8.77 1.79
C VAL A 25 1.48 9.27 2.09
N LEU A 26 1.79 10.48 1.60
CA LEU A 26 3.15 11.04 1.66
C LEU A 26 3.34 12.09 2.78
N ASN A 27 2.97 11.73 4.01
CA ASN A 27 2.99 12.66 5.15
C ASN A 27 4.23 12.56 6.06
N HIS A 28 5.20 11.70 5.73
CA HIS A 28 6.49 11.60 6.44
C HIS A 28 7.69 11.94 5.53
N GLY A 29 7.48 12.82 4.55
CA GLY A 29 8.52 13.31 3.63
C GLY A 29 9.13 12.20 2.77
N ASP A 30 10.43 12.30 2.50
CA ASP A 30 11.16 11.37 1.63
C ASP A 30 11.07 9.92 2.08
N ARG A 31 10.86 9.66 3.37
CA ARG A 31 10.68 8.29 3.88
C ARG A 31 9.41 7.66 3.34
N SER A 32 8.27 8.35 3.43
CA SER A 32 7.03 7.88 2.80
C SER A 32 7.22 7.72 1.29
N LEU A 33 7.88 8.66 0.64
CA LEU A 33 8.04 8.62 -0.81
C LEU A 33 8.87 7.40 -1.25
N GLN A 34 10.00 7.14 -0.60
CA GLN A 34 10.90 6.04 -0.95
C GLN A 34 10.35 4.66 -0.57
N THR A 35 9.56 4.53 0.51
CA THR A 35 8.91 3.25 0.83
C THR A 35 7.80 2.92 -0.15
N HIS A 36 7.01 3.90 -0.59
CA HIS A 36 5.99 3.66 -1.63
C HIS A 36 6.62 3.39 -3.00
N GLN A 37 7.70 4.09 -3.36
CA GLN A 37 8.46 3.77 -4.57
C GLN A 37 8.96 2.32 -4.54
N ALA A 38 9.44 1.85 -3.40
CA ALA A 38 9.91 0.47 -3.23
C ALA A 38 8.78 -0.56 -3.43
N SER A 39 7.56 -0.27 -2.97
CA SER A 39 6.39 -1.11 -3.29
C SER A 39 6.10 -1.18 -4.78
N GLU A 40 6.21 -0.06 -5.50
CA GLU A 40 6.02 -0.04 -6.96
C GLU A 40 7.17 -0.77 -7.69
N CYS A 41 8.42 -0.66 -7.21
CA CYS A 41 9.53 -1.46 -7.74
C CYS A 41 9.33 -2.97 -7.50
N ALA A 42 8.69 -3.35 -6.40
CA ALA A 42 8.24 -4.73 -6.18
C ALA A 42 7.07 -5.13 -7.10
N ALA A 43 6.21 -4.17 -7.49
CA ALA A 43 5.12 -4.38 -8.44
C ALA A 43 5.63 -4.69 -9.84
N ASP A 44 6.76 -4.10 -10.28
CA ASP A 44 7.41 -4.43 -11.54
C ASP A 44 7.72 -5.95 -11.64
N GLN A 45 7.95 -6.60 -10.50
CA GLN A 45 8.18 -8.05 -10.37
C GLN A 45 6.91 -8.85 -10.03
N GLY A 46 5.73 -8.23 -10.03
CA GLY A 46 4.44 -8.85 -9.70
C GLY A 46 4.24 -9.13 -8.20
N ARG A 47 5.06 -8.55 -7.32
CA ARG A 47 5.14 -8.88 -5.89
C ARG A 47 4.86 -7.68 -4.96
N PHE A 48 4.03 -6.73 -5.42
CA PHE A 48 3.61 -5.55 -4.66
C PHE A 48 3.11 -5.89 -3.24
N TRP A 49 2.13 -6.80 -3.14
CA TRP A 49 1.49 -7.13 -1.86
C TRP A 49 2.42 -7.82 -0.88
N GLU A 50 3.42 -8.54 -1.38
CA GLU A 50 4.44 -9.15 -0.54
C GLU A 50 5.35 -8.08 0.06
N PHE A 51 5.81 -7.13 -0.76
CA PHE A 51 6.64 -6.03 -0.27
C PHE A 51 5.87 -5.08 0.65
N HIS A 52 4.60 -4.81 0.37
CA HIS A 52 3.67 -4.10 1.28
C HIS A 52 3.66 -4.72 2.67
N ASN A 53 3.55 -6.05 2.78
CA ASN A 53 3.56 -6.73 4.07
C ASN A 53 4.91 -6.53 4.79
N ILE A 54 6.02 -6.72 4.07
CA ILE A 54 7.37 -6.52 4.59
C ILE A 54 7.54 -5.09 5.14
N LEU A 55 7.03 -4.07 4.43
CA LEU A 55 7.09 -2.69 4.90
C LEU A 55 6.34 -2.50 6.21
N PHE A 56 5.12 -3.03 6.32
CA PHE A 56 4.32 -2.90 7.54
C PHE A 56 4.91 -3.70 8.71
N GLU A 57 5.59 -4.82 8.46
CA GLU A 57 6.29 -5.60 9.48
C GLU A 57 7.55 -4.90 10.01
N ASN A 58 8.17 -4.06 9.20
CA ASN A 58 9.43 -3.38 9.52
C ASN A 58 9.27 -1.87 9.80
N GLN A 59 8.03 -1.35 9.85
CA GLN A 59 7.74 0.09 9.85
C GLN A 59 8.47 0.89 10.95
N ASP A 60 8.69 0.29 12.11
CA ASP A 60 9.32 0.97 13.26
C ASP A 60 10.81 1.24 13.01
N SER A 61 11.43 0.52 12.09
CA SER A 61 12.84 0.72 11.70
C SER A 61 13.03 1.91 10.76
N PHE A 62 11.97 2.37 10.09
CA PHE A 62 12.06 3.34 9.00
C PHE A 62 12.29 4.77 9.46
N TRP A 63 12.35 5.06 10.76
CA TRP A 63 12.54 6.41 11.28
C TRP A 63 14.00 6.88 11.25
N PHE A 64 14.96 5.96 11.12
CA PHE A 64 16.39 6.26 11.22
C PHE A 64 17.15 5.71 10.00
N GLY A 65 18.37 6.18 9.79
CA GLY A 65 19.23 5.66 8.71
C GLY A 65 18.78 5.99 7.29
N ASP A 66 19.46 5.38 6.33
CA ASP A 66 19.24 5.49 4.89
C ASP A 66 18.09 4.57 4.46
N ILE A 67 16.95 5.18 4.11
CA ILE A 67 15.74 4.44 3.76
C ILE A 67 15.88 3.73 2.41
N GLN A 68 16.60 4.29 1.44
CA GLN A 68 16.83 3.64 0.15
C GLN A 68 17.66 2.37 0.31
N ALA A 69 18.72 2.43 1.13
CA ALA A 69 19.54 1.26 1.43
C ALA A 69 18.73 0.17 2.15
N MET A 70 17.89 0.56 3.11
CA MET A 70 17.00 -0.37 3.81
C MET A 70 15.99 -1.05 2.87
N MET A 71 15.36 -0.31 1.95
CA MET A 71 14.42 -0.90 0.98
C MET A 71 15.08 -1.96 0.11
N LYS A 72 16.30 -1.68 -0.39
CA LYS A 72 17.08 -2.63 -1.19
C LYS A 72 17.49 -3.86 -0.38
N GLN A 73 17.84 -3.69 0.89
CA GLN A 73 18.18 -4.81 1.77
C GLN A 73 16.96 -5.70 2.02
N LEU A 74 15.80 -5.11 2.36
CA LEU A 74 14.55 -5.85 2.55
C LEU A 74 14.15 -6.64 1.29
N ALA A 75 14.31 -6.05 0.11
CA ALA A 75 14.06 -6.73 -1.16
C ALA A 75 15.02 -7.91 -1.37
N ALA A 76 16.31 -7.73 -1.08
CA ALA A 76 17.29 -8.80 -1.17
C ALA A 76 16.98 -9.96 -0.21
N ASP A 77 16.66 -9.64 1.05
CA ASP A 77 16.34 -10.63 2.09
C ASP A 77 15.08 -11.43 1.75
N ALA A 78 14.09 -10.79 1.09
CA ALA A 78 12.87 -11.43 0.61
C ALA A 78 13.01 -12.10 -0.77
N GLY A 79 14.22 -12.17 -1.32
CA GLY A 79 14.51 -12.88 -2.57
C GLY A 79 13.89 -12.25 -3.81
N PHE A 80 13.80 -10.92 -3.88
CA PHE A 80 13.49 -10.20 -5.12
C PHE A 80 14.70 -10.23 -6.07
N ASP A 81 14.45 -10.00 -7.36
CA ASP A 81 15.54 -9.70 -8.28
C ASP A 81 16.17 -8.36 -7.89
N THR A 82 17.32 -8.43 -7.25
CA THR A 82 18.03 -7.25 -6.74
C THR A 82 18.59 -6.38 -7.85
N VAL A 83 18.88 -6.92 -9.04
CA VAL A 83 19.37 -6.10 -10.16
C VAL A 83 18.24 -5.20 -10.65
N GLU A 84 17.08 -5.79 -10.92
CA GLU A 84 15.90 -5.06 -11.37
C GLU A 84 15.40 -4.09 -10.29
N PHE A 85 15.27 -4.55 -9.05
CA PHE A 85 14.78 -3.74 -7.94
C PHE A 85 15.71 -2.55 -7.67
N ASN A 86 17.03 -2.78 -7.63
CA ASN A 86 17.99 -1.70 -7.37
C ASN A 86 18.01 -0.68 -8.52
N ALA A 87 17.88 -1.13 -9.76
CA ALA A 87 17.77 -0.23 -10.92
C ALA A 87 16.52 0.65 -10.79
N CYS A 88 15.35 0.07 -10.55
CA CYS A 88 14.11 0.82 -10.33
C CYS A 88 14.24 1.84 -9.18
N MET A 89 14.87 1.44 -8.07
CA MET A 89 15.11 2.33 -6.92
C MET A 89 16.07 3.48 -7.24
N ASN A 90 17.13 3.21 -8.00
CA ASN A 90 18.15 4.21 -8.37
C ASN A 90 17.65 5.19 -9.42
N GLU A 91 16.89 4.69 -10.40
CA GLU A 91 16.29 5.47 -11.48
C GLU A 91 15.11 6.32 -11.00
N GLN A 92 14.65 6.11 -9.76
CA GLN A 92 13.50 6.84 -9.22
C GLN A 92 12.24 6.65 -10.06
N ARG A 93 12.12 5.49 -10.71
CA ARG A 93 11.15 5.21 -11.79
C ARG A 93 9.71 5.53 -11.43
N HIS A 94 9.33 5.31 -10.18
CA HIS A 94 7.96 5.43 -9.70
C HIS A 94 7.70 6.66 -8.82
N LEU A 95 8.66 7.58 -8.69
CA LEU A 95 8.48 8.77 -7.84
C LEU A 95 7.32 9.64 -8.28
N ASP A 96 7.26 9.97 -9.58
CA ASP A 96 6.20 10.83 -10.14
C ASP A 96 4.83 10.18 -9.97
N LEU A 97 4.74 8.87 -10.22
CA LEU A 97 3.51 8.08 -10.03
C LEU A 97 3.01 8.18 -8.58
N VAL A 98 3.88 7.91 -7.61
CA VAL A 98 3.55 7.91 -6.19
C VAL A 98 3.11 9.32 -5.72
N GLN A 99 3.77 10.37 -6.22
CA GLN A 99 3.39 11.75 -5.94
C GLN A 99 2.04 12.11 -6.57
N GLU A 100 1.78 11.72 -7.80
CA GLU A 100 0.49 11.95 -8.47
C GLU A 100 -0.66 11.27 -7.73
N GLN A 101 -0.47 10.03 -7.29
CA GLN A 101 -1.46 9.29 -6.53
C GLN A 101 -1.78 9.97 -5.18
N ASP A 102 -0.77 10.46 -4.43
CA ASP A 102 -1.02 11.21 -3.19
C ASP A 102 -1.74 12.55 -3.45
N GLN A 103 -1.38 13.25 -4.53
CA GLN A 103 -2.09 14.46 -4.93
C GLN A 103 -3.55 14.19 -5.28
N PHE A 104 -3.84 13.09 -5.98
CA PHE A 104 -5.20 12.66 -6.28
C PHE A 104 -5.99 12.41 -4.99
N ARG A 105 -5.40 11.67 -4.04
CA ARG A 105 -5.99 11.44 -2.70
C ARG A 105 -6.32 12.75 -1.99
N VAL A 106 -5.38 13.71 -1.97
CA VAL A 106 -5.59 15.02 -1.34
C VAL A 106 -6.72 15.81 -2.01
N LYS A 107 -6.78 15.80 -3.35
CA LYS A 107 -7.86 16.46 -4.11
C LYS A 107 -9.23 15.83 -3.85
N ALA A 108 -9.28 14.52 -3.60
CA ALA A 108 -10.49 13.81 -3.18
C ALA A 108 -10.92 14.11 -1.73
N GLY A 109 -10.21 14.99 -1.01
CA GLY A 109 -10.51 15.35 0.37
C GLY A 109 -10.06 14.31 1.41
N ILE A 110 -9.37 13.24 0.97
CA ILE A 110 -8.86 12.20 1.85
C ILE A 110 -7.55 12.70 2.47
N ARG A 111 -7.58 13.04 3.76
CA ARG A 111 -6.43 13.63 4.47
C ARG A 111 -5.88 12.78 5.61
N GLY A 112 -6.68 11.87 6.17
CA GLY A 112 -6.28 10.95 7.23
C GLY A 112 -5.75 9.62 6.70
N GLN A 113 -5.17 8.82 7.60
CA GLN A 113 -4.77 7.44 7.34
C GLN A 113 -5.04 6.54 8.55
N PRO A 114 -5.50 5.29 8.35
CA PRO A 114 -6.04 4.78 7.10
C PRO A 114 -7.45 5.33 6.82
N VAL A 115 -7.79 5.55 5.55
CA VAL A 115 -9.12 5.92 5.05
C VAL A 115 -9.44 5.01 3.88
N PHE A 116 -10.67 4.51 3.83
CA PHE A 116 -11.14 3.57 2.82
C PHE A 116 -12.31 4.19 2.06
N ASN A 117 -12.26 4.11 0.73
CA ASN A 117 -13.39 4.44 -0.15
C ASN A 117 -13.93 3.14 -0.72
N ILE A 118 -15.16 2.79 -0.34
CA ILE A 118 -15.83 1.55 -0.73
C ILE A 118 -16.99 1.94 -1.65
N ASN A 119 -16.73 2.02 -2.97
CA ASN A 119 -17.66 2.49 -3.99
C ASN A 119 -18.48 3.73 -3.55
N GLY A 120 -17.78 4.79 -3.12
CA GLY A 120 -18.38 6.05 -2.69
C GLY A 120 -18.60 6.20 -1.18
N ASP A 121 -18.66 5.09 -0.42
CA ASP A 121 -18.79 5.15 1.03
C ASP A 121 -17.42 5.28 1.69
N ILE A 122 -17.26 6.33 2.51
CA ILE A 122 -16.01 6.63 3.20
C ILE A 122 -16.02 6.00 4.59
N LEU A 123 -15.06 5.12 4.84
CA LEU A 123 -14.79 4.55 6.16
C LEU A 123 -13.45 5.08 6.70
N ILE A 124 -13.46 5.65 7.89
CA ILE A 124 -12.29 6.28 8.50
C ILE A 124 -11.71 5.39 9.60
N GLY A 125 -10.39 5.21 9.57
CA GLY A 125 -9.64 4.49 10.60
C GLY A 125 -9.57 2.98 10.37
N ALA A 126 -8.68 2.34 11.13
CA ALA A 126 -8.54 0.89 11.13
C ALA A 126 -9.69 0.26 11.92
N GLN A 127 -10.85 0.12 11.28
CA GLN A 127 -12.04 -0.46 11.90
C GLN A 127 -11.98 -1.99 11.98
N PRO A 128 -12.76 -2.62 12.88
CA PRO A 128 -12.95 -4.07 12.88
C PRO A 128 -13.51 -4.59 11.55
N PHE A 129 -13.22 -5.85 11.23
CA PHE A 129 -13.66 -6.47 9.98
C PHE A 129 -15.18 -6.40 9.79
N GLU A 130 -15.95 -6.57 10.85
CA GLU A 130 -17.42 -6.57 10.83
C GLU A 130 -17.98 -5.23 10.35
N VAL A 131 -17.27 -4.12 10.62
CA VAL A 131 -17.65 -2.79 10.12
C VAL A 131 -17.44 -2.72 8.61
N PHE A 132 -16.35 -3.29 8.09
CA PHE A 132 -16.12 -3.39 6.64
C PHE A 132 -17.18 -4.26 5.97
N GLN A 133 -17.50 -5.43 6.55
CA GLN A 133 -18.54 -6.31 6.01
C GLN A 133 -19.89 -5.60 5.89
N GLY A 134 -20.29 -4.85 6.91
CA GLY A 134 -21.53 -4.08 6.91
C GLY A 134 -21.64 -3.02 5.81
N VAL A 135 -20.50 -2.58 5.24
CA VAL A 135 -20.47 -1.64 4.11
C VAL A 135 -20.30 -2.37 2.76
N ILE A 136 -19.52 -3.45 2.72
CA ILE A 136 -19.21 -4.20 1.50
C ILE A 136 -20.39 -5.08 1.07
N ASP A 137 -20.96 -5.86 1.97
CA ASP A 137 -21.98 -6.87 1.62
C ASP A 137 -23.22 -6.27 0.93
N PRO A 138 -23.77 -5.11 1.39
CA PRO A 138 -24.90 -4.49 0.69
C PRO A 138 -24.57 -4.05 -0.74
N LYS A 139 -23.31 -3.72 -1.05
CA LYS A 139 -22.87 -3.29 -2.37
C LYS A 139 -22.74 -4.46 -3.33
N LEU A 140 -22.26 -5.60 -2.85
CA LEU A 140 -22.16 -6.83 -3.64
C LEU A 140 -23.54 -7.41 -3.99
N ALA A 141 -24.53 -7.22 -3.12
CA ALA A 141 -25.90 -7.67 -3.36
C ALA A 141 -26.70 -6.78 -4.34
N ALA A 142 -26.17 -5.60 -4.68
CA ALA A 142 -26.82 -4.62 -5.55
C ALA A 142 -26.38 -4.72 -7.04
N GLU A 143 -25.47 -5.63 -7.36
CA GLU A 143 -25.00 -5.98 -8.71
C GLU A 143 -25.68 -7.24 -9.25
#